data_AF-Q9VLC4-F1
#
_entry.id   AF-Q9VLC4-F1
#
_cell.length_a   1.000
_cell.length_b   1.000
_cell.length_c   1.000
_cell.angle_alpha   90.00
_cell.angle_beta   90.00
_cell.angle_gamma   90.00
#
_symmetry.space_group_name_H-M   'P 1'
#
loop_
_entity.id
_entity.type
_entity.pdbx_description
1 polymer ?
#
loop_
_entity_poly.entity_id
_entity_poly.type
_entity_poly.pdbx_seq_one_letter_code
_entity_poly.pdbx_strand_id
1 'polypeptide(L)'
;MPRGKFLSYKGRTRQFTSPEELRQESEDDYDQVSGSGSDSDEKVATRGGANSSSSIAKDRTLKKATRNQKSSSDEVDSSSEDCETESRVARKGVASLIEIDNPNRVSKKGPQKISAIMLDQTKAGLSRRDQDQSARKRYEKLHVAGKTTEARADLARLALIRKQREETAARREAEKKAANVVTKKPFAK
;
A
#
# COMPACT_ATOMS: atom_id res chain seq x y z
N MET A 1 -2.71 46.18 -1.92
CA MET A 1 -2.51 44.71 -1.98
C MET A 1 -2.68 44.15 -0.57
N PRO A 2 -3.58 43.20 -0.31
CA PRO A 2 -3.72 42.62 1.03
C PRO A 2 -2.47 41.80 1.34
N ARG A 3 -1.71 42.17 2.38
CA ARG A 3 -0.55 41.40 2.83
C ARG A 3 -1.05 40.14 3.55
N GLY A 4 -0.65 38.97 3.05
CA GLY A 4 -1.01 37.67 3.61
C GLY A 4 -0.68 37.60 5.10
N LYS A 5 -1.67 37.24 5.90
CA LYS A 5 -1.53 37.02 7.34
C LYS A 5 -0.81 35.69 7.52
N PHE A 6 0.48 35.72 7.87
CA PHE A 6 1.21 34.52 8.28
C PHE A 6 0.45 33.83 9.44
N LEU A 7 0.29 32.51 9.37
CA LEU A 7 -0.23 31.73 10.49
C LEU A 7 0.75 31.84 11.67
N SER A 8 0.31 32.45 12.77
CA SER A 8 1.09 32.49 14.00
C SER A 8 0.91 31.17 14.76
N TYR A 9 2.02 30.46 14.96
CA TYR A 9 2.07 29.22 15.73
C TYR A 9 2.38 29.47 17.22
N LYS A 10 2.65 30.72 17.62
CA LYS A 10 3.01 31.06 19.00
C LYS A 10 1.78 31.01 19.90
N GLY A 11 1.83 30.18 20.95
CA GLY A 11 0.76 30.06 21.96
C GLY A 11 -0.29 28.98 21.66
N ARG A 12 -0.22 28.30 20.51
CA ARG A 12 -1.09 27.14 20.22
C ARG A 12 -0.55 25.88 20.88
N THR A 13 -1.45 24.99 21.30
CA THR A 13 -1.07 23.66 21.81
C THR A 13 -0.27 22.92 20.75
N ARG A 14 0.92 22.42 21.13
CA ARG A 14 1.77 21.64 20.22
C ARG A 14 1.06 20.31 19.96
N GLN A 15 0.65 20.11 18.70
CA GLN A 15 0.17 18.82 18.24
C GLN A 15 1.36 18.09 17.65
N PHE A 16 1.65 16.89 18.15
CA PHE A 16 2.60 16.00 17.53
C PHE A 16 1.82 15.13 16.56
N THR A 17 2.12 15.24 15.28
CA THR A 17 1.64 14.26 14.30
C THR A 17 2.22 12.91 14.68
N SER A 18 1.36 11.89 14.66
CA SER A 18 1.84 10.53 14.90
C SER A 18 2.80 10.12 13.77
N PRO A 19 3.79 9.25 14.04
CA PRO A 19 4.69 8.77 12.98
C PRO A 19 3.95 8.04 11.86
N GLU A 20 2.72 7.58 12.10
CA GLU A 20 1.84 6.99 11.10
C GLU A 20 1.21 8.07 10.21
N GLU A 21 0.69 9.16 10.78
CA GLU A 21 0.16 10.29 10.02
C GLU A 21 1.23 10.97 9.16
N LEU A 22 2.45 11.16 9.70
CA LEU A 22 3.55 11.77 8.95
C LEU A 22 3.94 10.94 7.71
N ARG A 23 3.83 9.61 7.79
CA ARG A 23 4.05 8.72 6.64
C ARG A 23 2.92 8.83 5.62
N GLN A 24 1.67 8.84 6.09
CA GLN A 24 0.51 8.99 5.22
C GLN A 24 0.58 10.31 4.43
N GLU A 25 0.89 11.43 5.11
CA GLU A 25 1.08 12.72 4.45
C GLU A 25 2.18 12.67 3.39
N SER A 26 3.31 12.00 3.68
CA SER A 26 4.38 11.85 2.70
C SER A 26 3.95 11.02 1.48
N GLU A 27 3.20 9.93 1.70
CA GLU A 27 2.71 9.04 0.64
C GLU A 27 1.71 9.78 -0.27
N ASP A 28 0.79 10.54 0.33
CA ASP A 28 -0.20 11.35 -0.39
C ASP A 28 0.47 12.48 -1.21
N ASP A 29 1.57 13.05 -0.71
CA ASP A 29 2.38 14.02 -1.45
C ASP A 29 3.13 13.36 -2.63
N TYR A 30 3.68 12.16 -2.44
CA TYR A 30 4.32 11.38 -3.52
C TYR A 30 3.33 10.97 -4.61
N ASP A 31 2.11 10.57 -4.25
CA ASP A 31 1.05 10.21 -5.19
C ASP A 31 0.53 11.43 -5.96
N GLN A 32 0.44 12.60 -5.33
CA GLN A 32 0.05 13.83 -6.02
C GLN A 32 1.10 14.29 -7.04
N VAL A 33 2.39 14.22 -6.70
CA VAL A 33 3.46 14.62 -7.64
C VAL A 33 3.70 13.60 -8.73
N SER A 34 3.52 12.30 -8.46
CA SER A 34 3.70 11.24 -9.47
C SER A 34 2.47 11.02 -10.34
N GLY A 35 1.26 11.15 -9.78
CA GLY A 35 -0.01 10.97 -10.49
C GLY A 35 -0.41 12.16 -11.37
N SER A 36 0.04 13.38 -11.05
CA SER A 36 -0.24 14.58 -11.86
C SER A 36 0.63 14.70 -13.12
N GLY A 37 1.59 13.80 -13.34
CA GLY A 37 2.57 13.89 -14.43
C GLY A 37 2.35 12.93 -15.61
N SER A 38 1.24 12.19 -15.65
CA SER A 38 1.07 11.07 -16.60
C SER A 38 -0.23 11.11 -17.41
N ASP A 39 -0.65 12.30 -17.87
CA ASP A 39 -1.82 12.46 -18.74
C ASP A 39 -1.60 13.56 -19.80
N SER A 40 -0.49 13.49 -20.54
CA SER A 40 -0.30 14.26 -21.78
C SER A 40 1.01 13.85 -22.48
N ASP A 41 0.91 13.59 -23.78
CA ASP A 41 2.01 13.50 -24.76
C ASP A 41 2.75 12.14 -24.91
N GLU A 42 2.24 11.29 -25.80
CA GLU A 42 2.79 11.15 -27.16
C GLU A 42 2.34 9.82 -27.81
N LYS A 43 1.46 9.94 -28.81
CA LYS A 43 1.14 8.87 -29.74
C LYS A 43 2.23 8.78 -30.81
N VAL A 44 3.11 7.78 -30.70
CA VAL A 44 3.89 7.28 -31.84
C VAL A 44 3.40 5.88 -32.17
N ALA A 45 2.60 5.81 -33.23
CA ALA A 45 1.99 4.60 -33.75
C ALA A 45 3.05 3.69 -34.38
N THR A 46 3.35 2.57 -33.74
CA THR A 46 3.96 1.42 -34.41
C THR A 46 2.87 0.42 -34.78
N ARG A 47 2.72 0.25 -36.10
CA ARG A 47 1.79 -0.66 -36.76
C ARG A 47 2.23 -2.11 -36.50
N GLY A 48 1.31 -2.97 -36.08
CA GLY A 48 1.50 -4.41 -36.17
C GLY A 48 0.70 -5.21 -35.15
N GLY A 49 -0.15 -6.12 -35.64
CA GLY A 49 -0.73 -7.19 -34.81
C GLY A 49 -2.24 -7.14 -34.73
N ALA A 50 -2.89 -7.59 -35.79
CA ALA A 50 -4.33 -7.73 -35.89
C ALA A 50 -4.84 -8.97 -35.15
N ASN A 51 -6.11 -8.89 -34.73
CA ASN A 51 -7.07 -9.99 -34.55
C ASN A 51 -7.11 -10.70 -33.18
N SER A 52 -8.04 -10.29 -32.32
CA SER A 52 -9.20 -11.14 -32.02
C SER A 52 -10.27 -10.39 -31.22
N SER A 53 -11.49 -10.59 -31.71
CA SER A 53 -12.78 -10.07 -31.28
C SER A 53 -13.18 -10.45 -29.85
N SER A 54 -13.76 -9.52 -29.10
CA SER A 54 -15.16 -9.64 -28.67
C SER A 54 -15.66 -8.37 -28.00
N SER A 55 -16.83 -7.96 -28.46
CA SER A 55 -17.61 -6.81 -28.05
C SER A 55 -18.40 -7.07 -26.77
N ILE A 56 -18.32 -6.18 -25.78
CA ILE A 56 -19.45 -5.82 -24.92
C ILE A 56 -19.33 -4.32 -24.63
N ALA A 57 -20.22 -3.57 -25.28
CA ALA A 57 -20.54 -2.19 -24.96
C ALA A 57 -21.55 -2.15 -23.81
N LYS A 58 -21.45 -1.09 -22.98
CA LYS A 58 -22.51 -0.36 -22.24
C LYS A 58 -21.89 0.15 -20.93
N ASP A 59 -21.58 1.44 -20.86
CA ASP A 59 -22.53 2.49 -20.46
C ASP A 59 -22.84 2.40 -18.97
N ARG A 60 -22.35 3.38 -18.20
CA ARG A 60 -23.17 4.20 -17.31
C ARG A 60 -22.30 5.14 -16.48
N THR A 61 -22.43 6.41 -16.82
CA THR A 61 -22.37 7.56 -15.93
C THR A 61 -22.95 7.28 -14.54
N LEU A 62 -22.42 7.89 -13.47
CA LEU A 62 -23.14 8.77 -12.54
C LEU A 62 -22.36 8.99 -11.22
N LYS A 63 -21.95 10.25 -11.03
CA LYS A 63 -22.14 11.10 -9.84
C LYS A 63 -21.64 10.60 -8.48
N LYS A 64 -20.48 11.14 -8.09
CA LYS A 64 -20.01 11.30 -6.71
C LYS A 64 -20.77 12.45 -6.05
N ALA A 65 -21.56 12.15 -5.01
CA ALA A 65 -22.16 13.13 -4.11
C ALA A 65 -21.55 12.99 -2.72
N THR A 66 -21.04 14.10 -2.20
CA THR A 66 -20.54 14.30 -0.85
C THR A 66 -21.71 14.65 0.09
N ARG A 67 -21.77 14.08 1.30
CA ARG A 67 -22.64 14.60 2.36
C ARG A 67 -22.06 14.31 3.75
N ASN A 68 -21.38 15.32 4.30
CA ASN A 68 -21.24 15.52 5.74
C ASN A 68 -22.62 15.84 6.32
N GLN A 69 -23.05 15.16 7.39
CA GLN A 69 -23.93 15.76 8.40
C GLN A 69 -23.56 15.26 9.79
N LYS A 70 -23.56 16.25 10.69
CA LYS A 70 -23.22 16.26 12.11
C LYS A 70 -24.41 16.95 12.79
N SER A 71 -25.07 16.28 13.72
CA SER A 71 -25.98 16.84 14.77
C SER A 71 -26.66 15.66 15.47
N SER A 72 -26.47 15.48 16.79
CA SER A 72 -27.46 15.79 17.86
C SER A 72 -28.73 14.93 17.74
N SER A 73 -29.37 14.32 18.73
CA SER A 73 -29.46 14.38 20.19
C SER A 73 -30.49 13.28 20.53
N ASP A 74 -30.71 13.01 21.82
CA ASP A 74 -31.91 12.38 22.40
C ASP A 74 -31.86 10.86 22.65
N GLU A 75 -31.39 10.54 23.86
CA GLU A 75 -32.16 9.91 24.95
C GLU A 75 -33.24 8.89 24.55
N VAL A 76 -32.91 7.59 24.70
CA VAL A 76 -33.86 6.56 25.14
C VAL A 76 -33.22 5.69 26.22
N ASP A 77 -33.57 6.01 27.46
CA ASP A 77 -33.59 5.09 28.59
C ASP A 77 -34.66 4.02 28.31
N SER A 78 -34.24 2.76 28.20
CA SER A 78 -35.14 1.61 28.17
C SER A 78 -34.48 0.44 28.87
N SER A 79 -34.55 0.49 30.20
CA SER A 79 -34.93 -0.60 31.10
C SER A 79 -34.97 -2.02 30.51
N SER A 80 -34.01 -2.81 30.95
CA SER A 80 -34.17 -4.09 31.65
C SER A 80 -34.87 -5.28 30.97
N GLU A 81 -34.17 -6.42 31.09
CA GLU A 81 -34.66 -7.80 31.20
C GLU A 81 -34.75 -8.62 29.89
N ASP A 82 -34.20 -9.84 29.98
CA ASP A 82 -34.31 -10.98 29.05
C ASP A 82 -33.22 -11.19 27.97
N CYS A 83 -32.05 -11.70 28.40
CA CYS A 83 -31.03 -12.28 27.52
C CYS A 83 -30.64 -13.72 27.93
N GLU A 84 -31.59 -14.54 28.39
CA GLU A 84 -31.37 -15.93 28.82
C GLU A 84 -32.26 -16.97 28.08
N THR A 85 -32.83 -16.60 26.93
CA THR A 85 -33.88 -17.39 26.24
C THR A 85 -33.39 -18.29 25.09
N GLU A 86 -32.16 -18.16 24.57
CA GLU A 86 -31.72 -18.98 23.41
C GLU A 86 -31.44 -20.46 23.73
N SER A 87 -31.18 -20.81 25.00
CA SER A 87 -30.89 -22.21 25.39
C SER A 87 -32.14 -23.04 25.71
N ARG A 88 -33.28 -22.39 25.96
CA ARG A 88 -34.54 -23.05 26.36
C ARG A 88 -35.52 -23.25 25.21
N VAL A 89 -35.40 -22.48 24.11
CA VAL A 89 -36.28 -22.58 22.93
C VAL A 89 -35.91 -23.77 22.04
N ALA A 90 -34.62 -24.12 21.94
CA ALA A 90 -34.15 -25.21 21.07
C ALA A 90 -34.41 -26.64 21.60
N ARG A 91 -35.01 -26.80 22.78
CA ARG A 91 -35.29 -28.11 23.40
C ARG A 91 -36.79 -28.44 23.53
N LYS A 92 -37.68 -27.66 22.88
CA LYS A 92 -39.13 -27.90 22.92
C LYS A 92 -39.61 -28.44 21.56
N GLY A 93 -40.38 -29.52 21.57
CA GLY A 93 -41.05 -30.08 20.39
C GLY A 93 -40.24 -31.11 19.60
N VAL A 94 -40.70 -31.41 18.38
CA VAL A 94 -40.14 -32.45 17.48
C VAL A 94 -38.66 -32.20 17.11
N ALA A 95 -38.19 -30.96 17.25
CA ALA A 95 -36.80 -30.59 17.00
C ALA A 95 -35.78 -31.35 17.88
N SER A 96 -36.19 -31.91 19.03
CA SER A 96 -35.31 -32.75 19.87
C SER A 96 -35.17 -34.20 19.38
N LEU A 97 -36.03 -34.67 18.47
CA LEU A 97 -35.96 -36.03 17.93
C LEU A 97 -34.97 -36.16 16.77
N ILE A 98 -34.53 -35.05 16.17
CA ILE A 98 -33.61 -35.07 15.02
C ILE A 98 -32.18 -34.94 15.54
N GLU A 99 -31.37 -35.97 15.28
CA GLU A 99 -29.93 -35.93 15.51
C GLU A 99 -29.28 -34.95 14.52
N ILE A 100 -28.48 -34.02 15.03
CA ILE A 100 -27.78 -33.04 14.18
C ILE A 100 -26.35 -33.53 13.95
N ASP A 101 -26.12 -34.19 12.80
CA ASP A 101 -24.81 -34.62 12.32
C ASP A 101 -24.21 -33.59 11.34
N ASN A 102 -23.81 -32.44 11.87
CA ASN A 102 -23.13 -31.42 11.09
C ASN A 102 -21.65 -31.37 11.52
N PRO A 103 -20.69 -31.79 10.68
CA PRO A 103 -19.27 -31.83 11.02
C PRO A 103 -18.67 -30.44 11.30
N ASN A 104 -19.32 -29.38 10.81
CA ASN A 104 -18.92 -27.98 11.07
C ASN A 104 -19.68 -27.35 12.25
N ARG A 105 -20.47 -28.13 13.00
CA ARG A 105 -21.26 -27.59 14.12
C ARG A 105 -20.37 -27.28 15.30
N VAL A 106 -20.04 -26.01 15.44
CA VAL A 106 -19.45 -25.47 16.67
C VAL A 106 -20.47 -25.46 17.80
N SER A 107 -20.43 -26.47 18.68
CA SER A 107 -21.26 -26.49 19.89
C SER A 107 -20.78 -25.41 20.85
N LYS A 108 -21.40 -24.22 20.86
CA LYS A 108 -21.16 -23.21 21.89
C LYS A 108 -21.79 -23.69 23.19
N LYS A 109 -20.99 -24.27 24.09
CA LYS A 109 -21.44 -24.69 25.42
C LYS A 109 -21.33 -23.50 26.38
N GLY A 110 -22.45 -22.79 26.59
CA GLY A 110 -22.62 -21.78 27.63
C GLY A 110 -21.80 -20.49 27.45
N PRO A 111 -21.96 -19.51 28.36
CA PRO A 111 -21.23 -18.26 28.30
C PRO A 111 -19.74 -18.53 28.51
N GLN A 112 -18.93 -18.20 27.50
CA GLN A 112 -17.48 -18.25 27.63
C GLN A 112 -17.03 -17.16 28.60
N LYS A 113 -16.12 -17.51 29.51
CA LYS A 113 -15.47 -16.55 30.41
C LYS A 113 -14.79 -15.48 29.56
N ILE A 114 -15.01 -14.21 29.89
CA ILE A 114 -14.48 -13.04 29.17
C ILE A 114 -12.95 -13.13 28.99
N SER A 115 -12.24 -13.77 29.93
CA SER A 115 -10.80 -13.99 29.86
C SER A 115 -10.34 -14.92 28.73
N ALA A 116 -11.15 -15.90 28.31
CA ALA A 116 -10.80 -16.81 27.22
C ALA A 116 -10.95 -16.14 25.85
N ILE A 117 -11.94 -15.24 25.71
CA ILE A 117 -12.20 -14.49 24.48
C ILE A 117 -11.04 -13.52 24.18
N MET A 118 -10.40 -12.97 25.20
CA MET A 118 -9.25 -12.06 25.03
C MET A 118 -7.98 -12.77 24.56
N LEU A 119 -7.77 -14.06 24.89
CA LEU A 119 -6.57 -14.80 24.49
C LEU A 119 -6.57 -15.20 23.00
N ASP A 120 -7.74 -15.51 22.44
CA ASP A 120 -7.89 -15.91 21.03
C ASP A 120 -7.81 -14.73 20.04
N GLN A 121 -7.89 -13.49 20.51
CA GLN A 121 -7.66 -12.29 19.68
C GLN A 121 -6.23 -12.19 19.13
N THR A 122 -5.27 -12.94 19.70
CA THR A 122 -3.90 -12.99 19.20
C THR A 122 -3.70 -13.94 18.01
N LYS A 123 -4.66 -14.84 17.76
CA LYS A 123 -4.67 -15.80 16.63
C LYS A 123 -5.80 -15.58 15.65
N ALA A 124 -6.77 -14.71 15.98
CA ALA A 124 -7.77 -14.22 15.05
C ALA A 124 -7.05 -13.61 13.84
N GLY A 125 -7.07 -14.35 12.73
CA GLY A 125 -6.22 -14.13 11.57
C GLY A 125 -6.20 -12.66 11.17
N LEU A 126 -4.98 -12.13 11.03
CA LEU A 126 -4.65 -10.83 10.46
C LEU A 126 -5.80 -10.39 9.54
N SER A 127 -6.55 -9.37 9.98
CA SER A 127 -7.70 -8.84 9.25
C SER A 127 -7.28 -8.65 7.79
N ARG A 128 -8.16 -8.77 6.80
CA ARG A 128 -7.77 -8.65 5.37
C ARG A 128 -6.84 -7.45 5.11
N ARG A 129 -7.06 -6.37 5.86
CA ARG A 129 -6.18 -5.20 5.95
C ARG A 129 -4.73 -5.53 6.36
N ASP A 130 -4.51 -6.27 7.44
CA ASP A 130 -3.18 -6.64 7.93
C ASP A 130 -2.45 -7.61 6.99
N GLN A 131 -3.16 -8.50 6.30
CA GLN A 131 -2.59 -9.38 5.28
C GLN A 131 -2.04 -8.57 4.11
N ASP A 132 -2.82 -7.63 3.57
CA ASP A 132 -2.39 -6.77 2.46
C ASP A 132 -1.19 -5.90 2.87
N GLN A 133 -1.19 -5.37 4.10
CA GLN A 133 -0.06 -4.62 4.66
C GLN A 133 1.18 -5.50 4.83
N SER A 134 1.03 -6.76 5.21
CA SER A 134 2.15 -7.70 5.33
C SER A 134 2.77 -8.04 3.96
N ALA A 135 1.93 -8.16 2.93
CA ALA A 135 2.36 -8.41 1.56
C ALA A 135 3.14 -7.21 0.99
N ARG A 136 2.65 -5.99 1.20
CA ARG A 136 3.35 -4.74 0.82
C ARG A 136 4.73 -4.64 1.48
N LYS A 137 4.79 -4.79 2.81
CA LYS A 137 6.05 -4.80 3.57
C LYS A 137 7.03 -5.86 3.06
N ARG A 138 6.54 -7.05 2.69
CA ARG A 138 7.38 -8.11 2.13
C ARG A 138 7.92 -7.74 0.75
N TYR A 139 7.08 -7.16 -0.11
CA TYR A 139 7.49 -6.67 -1.42
C TYR A 139 8.56 -5.56 -1.29
N GLU A 140 8.32 -4.56 -0.45
CA GLU A 140 9.29 -3.48 -0.16
C GLU A 140 10.62 -4.05 0.35
N LYS A 141 10.58 -5.00 1.29
CA LYS A 141 11.78 -5.66 1.81
C LYS A 141 12.54 -6.41 0.70
N LEU A 142 11.84 -7.07 -0.22
CA LEU A 142 12.47 -7.74 -1.37
C LEU A 142 13.01 -6.73 -2.40
N HIS A 143 12.34 -5.60 -2.58
CA HIS A 143 12.76 -4.53 -3.50
C HIS A 143 14.04 -3.86 -2.98
N VAL A 144 14.08 -3.49 -1.71
CA VAL A 144 15.28 -2.94 -1.04
C VAL A 144 16.43 -3.96 -1.07
N ALA A 145 16.14 -5.26 -0.91
CA ALA A 145 17.15 -6.31 -1.01
C ALA A 145 17.63 -6.58 -2.45
N GLY A 146 17.09 -5.89 -3.47
CA GLY A 146 17.46 -6.09 -4.87
C GLY A 146 16.93 -7.38 -5.49
N LYS A 147 15.94 -8.03 -4.87
CA LYS A 147 15.43 -9.34 -5.30
C LYS A 147 14.27 -9.25 -6.30
N THR A 148 13.57 -8.11 -6.36
CA THR A 148 12.54 -7.86 -7.37
C THR A 148 13.16 -7.70 -8.76
N THR A 149 12.40 -8.00 -9.81
CA THR A 149 12.85 -7.86 -11.20
C THR A 149 13.21 -6.41 -11.54
N GLU A 150 12.42 -5.47 -11.01
CA GLU A 150 12.65 -4.02 -11.14
C GLU A 150 13.97 -3.60 -10.49
N ALA A 151 14.20 -3.94 -9.22
CA ALA A 151 15.44 -3.57 -8.54
C ALA A 151 16.67 -4.21 -9.20
N ARG A 152 16.54 -5.44 -9.73
CA ARG A 152 17.62 -6.05 -10.53
C ARG A 152 17.90 -5.27 -11.82
N ALA A 153 16.86 -4.79 -12.50
CA ALA A 153 17.01 -3.98 -13.71
C ALA A 153 17.70 -2.64 -13.41
N ASP A 154 17.33 -1.97 -12.32
CA ASP A 154 17.98 -0.73 -11.90
C ASP A 154 19.44 -0.95 -11.52
N LEU A 155 19.74 -2.02 -10.77
CA LEU A 155 21.12 -2.40 -10.47
C LEU A 155 21.91 -2.73 -11.74
N ALA A 156 21.31 -3.41 -12.72
CA ALA A 156 21.95 -3.70 -14.00
C ALA A 156 22.22 -2.41 -14.80
N ARG A 157 21.26 -1.47 -14.82
CA ARG A 157 21.42 -0.15 -15.43
C ARG A 157 22.58 0.62 -14.80
N LEU A 158 22.67 0.62 -13.46
CA LEU A 158 23.78 1.24 -12.74
C LEU A 158 25.12 0.54 -13.03
N ALA A 159 25.14 -0.79 -13.15
CA ALA A 159 26.34 -1.55 -13.48
C ALA A 159 26.87 -1.19 -14.88
N LEU A 160 26.01 -1.01 -15.87
CA LEU A 160 26.41 -0.54 -17.21
C LEU A 160 27.05 0.86 -17.15
N ILE A 161 26.45 1.78 -16.39
CA ILE A 161 27.00 3.14 -16.22
C ILE A 161 28.36 3.10 -15.53
N ARG A 162 28.53 2.25 -14.50
CA ARG A 162 29.82 2.06 -13.82
C ARG A 162 30.90 1.56 -14.78
N LYS A 163 30.59 0.52 -15.57
CA LYS A 163 31.50 0.00 -16.61
C LYS A 163 31.88 1.08 -17.63
N GLN A 164 30.92 1.84 -18.13
CA GLN A 164 31.21 2.94 -19.06
C GLN A 164 32.10 4.02 -18.45
N ARG A 165 31.90 4.36 -17.16
CA ARG A 165 32.75 5.32 -16.46
C ARG A 165 34.17 4.80 -16.26
N GLU A 166 34.32 3.53 -15.87
CA GLU A 166 35.61 2.89 -15.72
C GLU A 166 36.34 2.74 -17.07
N GLU A 167 35.65 2.31 -18.12
CA GLU A 167 36.21 2.21 -19.47
C GLU A 167 36.61 3.58 -20.05
N THR A 168 35.80 4.63 -19.84
CA THR A 168 36.15 5.98 -20.29
C THR A 168 37.30 6.58 -19.49
N ALA A 169 37.37 6.34 -18.18
CA ALA A 169 38.52 6.72 -17.35
C ALA A 169 39.79 5.98 -17.79
N ALA A 170 39.70 4.66 -17.99
CA ALA A 170 40.81 3.84 -18.47
C ALA A 170 41.29 4.25 -19.87
N ARG A 171 40.36 4.53 -20.81
CA ARG A 171 40.69 5.05 -22.15
C ARG A 171 41.40 6.41 -22.04
N ARG A 172 40.92 7.33 -21.21
CA ARG A 172 41.57 8.64 -20.99
C ARG A 172 42.96 8.50 -20.36
N GLU A 173 43.15 7.58 -19.41
CA GLU A 173 44.47 7.34 -18.83
C GLU A 173 45.45 6.70 -19.81
N ALA A 174 44.99 5.75 -20.62
CA ALA A 174 45.80 5.13 -21.66
C ALA A 174 46.23 6.15 -22.73
N GLU A 175 45.31 7.02 -23.17
CA GLU A 175 45.61 8.10 -24.11
C GLU A 175 46.58 9.13 -23.51
N LYS A 176 46.41 9.52 -22.25
CA LYS A 176 47.37 10.39 -21.54
C LYS A 176 48.75 9.74 -21.43
N LYS A 177 48.83 8.44 -21.14
CA LYS A 177 50.11 7.71 -21.09
C LYS A 177 50.76 7.64 -22.48
N ALA A 178 49.99 7.34 -23.52
CA ALA A 178 50.48 7.32 -24.89
C ALA A 178 50.96 8.70 -25.37
N ALA A 179 50.20 9.76 -25.10
CA ALA A 179 50.59 11.13 -25.42
C ALA A 179 51.88 11.55 -24.71
N ASN A 180 52.03 11.20 -23.42
CA ASN A 180 53.27 11.45 -22.68
C ASN A 180 54.48 10.66 -23.22
N VAL A 181 54.27 9.43 -23.71
CA VAL A 181 55.35 8.65 -24.36
C VAL A 181 55.71 9.26 -25.72
N VAL A 182 54.73 9.77 -26.47
CA VAL A 182 54.98 10.46 -27.76
C VAL A 182 55.74 11.77 -27.55
N THR A 183 55.39 12.57 -26.55
CA THR A 183 56.10 13.82 -26.25
C THR A 183 57.47 13.61 -25.61
N LYS A 184 57.70 12.46 -24.95
CA LYS A 184 59.01 12.08 -24.38
C LYS A 184 59.90 11.28 -25.32
N LYS A 185 59.45 10.86 -26.50
CA LYS A 185 60.39 10.35 -27.53
C LYS A 185 61.20 11.53 -28.03
N PRO A 186 62.48 11.66 -27.64
CA PRO A 186 63.30 12.76 -28.11
C PRO A 186 63.44 12.58 -29.62
N PHE A 187 63.26 13.68 -30.34
CA PHE A 187 63.56 13.81 -31.76
C PHE A 187 65.07 13.54 -31.95
N ALA A 188 65.45 12.27 -32.06
CA ALA A 188 66.80 11.85 -32.41
C ALA A 188 66.93 11.97 -33.93
N LYS A 189 67.54 13.07 -34.37
CA LYS A 189 68.11 13.27 -35.70
C LYS A 189 69.63 13.21 -35.58
#